data_AF-A0A354V960-F1
#
_entry.id   AF-A0A354V960-F1
#
_cell.length_a   1.000
_cell.length_b   1.000
_cell.length_c   1.000
_cell.angle_alpha   90.00
_cell.angle_beta   90.00
_cell.angle_gamma   90.00
#
_symmetry.space_group_name_H-M   'P 1'
#
loop_
_entity.id
_entity.type
_entity.pdbx_description
1 polymer ?
#
loop_
_entity_poly.entity_id
_entity_poly.type
_entity_poly.pdbx_seq_one_letter_code
_entity_poly.pdbx_strand_id
1 'polypeptide(L)' 'MSYQDVPRPTAATGIVRTLSQHEELPLLRDHLLRLDRESRYDRFHGFMDDGFIERYAEKCACDGTTIIA' A
#
# COMPACT_ATOMS: atom_id res chain seq x y z
N MET A 1 -33.26 11.79 -10.72
CA MET A 1 -32.14 10.86 -10.42
C MET A 1 -32.10 10.63 -8.91
N SER A 2 -32.54 9.47 -8.43
CA SER A 2 -32.48 9.12 -7.01
C SER A 2 -31.08 8.63 -6.65
N TYR A 3 -30.37 9.35 -5.79
CA TYR A 3 -29.11 8.92 -5.22
C TYR A 3 -29.40 7.83 -4.19
N GLN A 4 -29.04 6.59 -4.50
CA GLN A 4 -29.10 5.49 -3.53
C GLN A 4 -28.12 5.78 -2.39
N ASP A 5 -28.61 5.65 -1.16
CA ASP A 5 -27.83 5.73 0.09
C ASP A 5 -26.87 4.54 0.13
N VAL A 6 -25.63 4.75 -0.29
CA VAL A 6 -24.57 3.76 -0.17
C VAL A 6 -24.17 3.66 1.30
N PRO A 7 -24.16 2.45 1.91
CA PRO A 7 -23.78 2.31 3.30
C PRO A 7 -22.36 2.83 3.49
N ARG A 8 -22.22 3.86 4.34
CA ARG A 8 -20.91 4.42 4.70
C ARG A 8 -20.05 3.28 5.27
N PRO A 9 -18.84 3.05 4.75
CA PRO A 9 -17.94 2.08 5.36
C PRO A 9 -17.79 2.48 6.84
N THR A 10 -18.12 1.56 7.74
CA THR A 10 -17.83 1.71 9.16
C THR A 10 -16.36 2.06 9.27
N ALA A 11 -16.05 3.26 9.78
CA ALA A 11 -14.68 3.71 9.93
C ALA A 11 -13.92 2.64 10.73
N ALA A 12 -13.07 1.87 10.04
CA ALA A 12 -12.17 0.96 10.71
C ALA A 12 -11.34 1.84 11.65
N THR A 13 -11.35 1.55 12.94
CA THR A 13 -10.49 2.21 13.93
C THR A 13 -9.05 1.75 13.69
N GLY A 14 -8.47 2.17 12.56
CA GLY A 14 -7.09 1.91 12.19
C GLY A 14 -6.21 2.96 12.84
N ILE A 15 -5.14 2.52 13.50
CA ILE A 15 -4.10 3.44 13.95
C ILE A 15 -3.23 3.73 12.74
N VAL A 16 -3.41 4.93 12.19
CA VAL A 16 -2.54 5.47 11.14
C VAL A 16 -1.18 5.77 11.76
N ARG A 17 -0.14 5.06 11.34
CA ARG A 17 1.23 5.31 11.83
C ARG A 17 2.23 5.39 10.68
N THR A 18 3.32 6.13 10.92
CA THR A 18 4.46 6.14 10.02
C THR A 18 5.26 4.87 10.22
N LEU A 19 5.56 4.14 9.13
CA LEU A 19 6.45 2.99 9.19
C LEU A 19 7.91 3.44 9.22
N SER A 20 8.70 2.75 10.04
CA SER A 20 10.14 2.98 10.18
C SER A 20 10.87 2.41 8.96
N GLN A 21 11.64 3.26 8.27
CA GLN A 21 12.29 2.93 7.00
C GLN A 21 13.31 1.77 7.10
N HIS A 22 13.93 1.55 8.26
CA HIS A 22 14.95 0.51 8.43
C HIS A 22 14.38 -0.87 8.79
N GLU A 23 13.45 -0.94 9.76
CA GLU A 23 12.92 -2.22 10.26
C GLU A 23 11.65 -2.68 9.55
N GLU A 24 10.75 -1.76 9.20
CA GLU A 24 9.41 -2.10 8.70
C GLU A 24 9.33 -2.11 7.17
N LEU A 25 10.36 -1.60 6.48
CA LEU A 25 10.39 -1.54 5.02
C LEU A 25 10.63 -2.90 4.35
N PRO A 26 11.50 -3.79 4.86
CA PRO A 26 11.57 -5.17 4.38
C PRO A 26 10.22 -5.91 4.53
N LEU A 27 9.50 -5.64 5.62
CA LEU A 27 8.17 -6.21 5.88
C LEU A 27 7.10 -5.63 4.94
N LEU A 28 7.19 -4.34 4.61
CA LEU A 28 6.33 -3.71 3.61
C LEU A 28 6.54 -4.33 2.23
N ARG A 29 7.80 -4.51 1.82
CA ARG A 29 8.14 -5.17 0.55
C ARG A 29 7.55 -6.58 0.49
N ASP A 30 7.76 -7.37 1.55
CA ASP A 30 7.22 -8.72 1.64
C ASP A 30 5.68 -8.73 1.60
N HIS A 31 5.03 -7.79 2.28
CA HIS A 31 3.59 -7.62 2.22
C HIS A 31 3.10 -7.32 0.81
N LEU A 32 3.75 -6.39 0.10
CA LEU A 32 3.41 -6.04 -1.28
C LEU A 32 3.64 -7.21 -2.25
N LEU A 33 4.71 -7.98 -2.05
CA LEU A 33 5.00 -9.17 -2.84
C LEU A 33 3.99 -10.29 -2.58
N ARG A 34 3.48 -10.41 -1.36
CA ARG A 34 2.44 -11.40 -1.01
C ARG A 34 1.04 -11.01 -1.51
N LEU A 35 0.81 -9.78 -1.94
CA LEU A 35 -0.46 -9.39 -2.55
C LEU A 35 -0.65 -10.06 -3.91
N ASP A 36 -1.85 -10.56 -4.13
CA ASP A 36 -2.27 -11.06 -5.43
C ASP A 36 -2.21 -9.96 -6.49
N ARG A 37 -2.03 -10.38 -7.74
CA ARG A 37 -1.88 -9.48 -8.88
C ARG A 37 -3.03 -8.47 -8.99
N GLU A 38 -4.28 -8.90 -8.76
CA GLU A 38 -5.46 -8.03 -8.77
C GLU A 38 -5.41 -6.96 -7.66
N SER A 39 -4.99 -7.34 -6.45
CA SER A 39 -4.81 -6.38 -5.34
C SER A 39 -3.70 -5.37 -5.63
N ARG A 40 -2.67 -5.76 -6.38
CA ARG A 40 -1.62 -4.84 -6.83
C ARG A 40 -2.14 -3.88 -7.89
N TYR A 41 -2.92 -4.37 -8.85
CA TYR A 41 -3.59 -3.52 -9.84
C TYR A 41 -4.53 -2.50 -9.20
N ASP A 42 -5.31 -2.91 -8.21
CA ASP A 42 -6.24 -2.03 -7.50
C ASP A 42 -5.51 -0.92 -6.73
N ARG A 43 -4.41 -1.23 -6.05
CA ARG A 43 -3.67 -0.24 -5.27
C ARG A 43 -2.82 0.73 -6.09
N PHE A 44 -2.28 0.27 -7.22
CA PHE A 44 -1.31 1.04 -8.01
C PHE A 44 -1.86 1.46 -9.38
N HIS A 45 -3.12 1.15 -9.67
CA HIS A 45 -3.84 1.50 -10.89
C HIS A 45 -3.06 1.19 -12.19
N GLY A 46 -2.28 0.11 -12.22
CA GLY A 46 -1.37 -0.18 -13.33
C GLY A 46 -0.74 -1.57 -13.32
N PHE A 47 -0.12 -1.95 -14.44
CA PHE A 47 0.63 -3.20 -14.58
C PHE A 47 1.86 -3.16 -13.69
N MET A 48 1.99 -4.15 -12.80
CA MET A 48 3.05 -4.19 -11.82
C MET A 48 3.62 -5.59 -11.66
N ASP A 49 4.89 -5.75 -12.01
CA ASP A 49 5.68 -6.96 -11.77
C ASP A 49 6.40 -6.89 -10.41
N ASP A 50 6.98 -8.02 -9.99
CA ASP A 50 7.71 -8.10 -8.72
C ASP A 50 8.93 -7.17 -8.68
N GLY A 51 9.60 -6.93 -9.81
CA GLY A 51 10.74 -6.02 -9.90
C GLY A 51 10.33 -4.54 -9.75
N PHE A 52 9.12 -4.17 -10.15
CA PHE A 52 8.56 -2.86 -9.81
C PHE A 52 8.37 -2.71 -8.30
N ILE A 53 7.82 -3.73 -7.63
CA ILE A 53 7.60 -3.70 -6.16
C ILE A 53 8.92 -3.58 -5.41
N GLU A 54 9.95 -4.30 -5.83
CA GLU A 54 11.29 -4.22 -5.24
C GLU A 54 11.86 -2.80 -5.36
N ARG A 55 11.85 -2.23 -6.57
CA ARG A 55 12.33 -0.85 -6.82
C ARG A 55 11.50 0.19 -6.08
N TYR A 56 10.19 -0.02 -5.97
CA TYR A 56 9.30 0.85 -5.22
C TYR A 56 9.68 0.86 -3.74
N ALA A 57 9.85 -0.32 -3.13
CA ALA A 57 10.26 -0.43 -1.74
C ALA A 57 11.65 0.17 -1.50
N GLU A 58 12.64 -0.11 -2.36
CA GLU A 58 13.98 0.50 -2.26
C GLU A 58 13.93 2.02 -2.36
N LYS A 59 13.13 2.57 -3.27
CA LYS A 59 12.94 4.02 -3.38
C LYS A 59 12.35 4.60 -2.09
N CYS A 60 11.39 3.91 -1.48
CA CYS A 60 10.81 4.33 -0.20
C CYS A 60 11.86 4.40 0.93
N ALA A 61 12.92 3.58 0.87
CA ALA A 61 13.99 3.55 1.86
C ALA A 61 15.00 4.70 1.69
N CYS A 62 15.19 5.16 0.46
CA CYS A 62 16.27 6.09 0.13
C CYS A 62 15.81 7.55 0.01
N ASP A 63 14.55 7.80 -0.33
CA ASP A 63 14.09 9.13 -0.78
C ASP A 63 13.38 9.94 0.32
N GLY A 64 13.55 9.57 1.60
CA GLY A 64 12.84 10.21 2.71
C GLY A 64 11.31 10.05 2.63
N THR A 65 10.84 9.02 1.93
CA THR A 65 9.41 8.78 1.74
C THR A 65 8.76 8.41 3.07
N THR A 66 7.73 9.15 3.46
CA THR A 66 6.92 8.81 4.63
C THR A 66 5.89 7.76 4.21
N ILE A 67 6.07 6.53 4.71
CA ILE A 67 5.11 5.44 4.50
C ILE A 67 4.11 5.44 5.64
N ILE A 68 2.83 5.40 5.31
CA ILE A 68 1.72 5.39 6.27
C ILE A 68 0.97 4.07 6.12
N ALA A 69 0.69 3.41 7.25
CA ALA A 69 -0.08 2.17 7.33
C ALA A 69 -1.20 2.29 8.36
#